data_AF-A0A7W1PU90-F1
#
_entry.id   AF-A0A7W1PU90-F1
#
_cell.length_a   1.000
_cell.length_b   1.000
_cell.length_c   1.000
_cell.angle_alpha   90.00
_cell.angle_beta   90.00
_cell.angle_gamma   90.00
#
_symmetry.space_group_name_H-M   'P 1'
#
loop_
_entity.id
_entity.type
_entity.pdbx_description
1 polymer ?
#
loop_
_entity_poly.entity_id
_entity_poly.type
_entity_poly.pdbx_seq_one_letter_code
_entity_poly.pdbx_strand_id
1 'polypeptide(L)' 'MSNNFEILHNIIRNRRTIGPAIMNGNIIPDTQVKQILELADWAPTHGYTEPWRYFVFSGESLK' A
#
# COMPACT_ATOMS: atom_id res chain seq x y z
N MET A 1 -9.04 17.70 17.60
CA MET A 1 -9.63 16.72 16.65
C MET A 1 -8.76 16.68 15.41
N SER A 2 -8.42 15.48 14.94
CA SER A 2 -7.84 15.32 13.61
C SER A 2 -8.91 15.64 12.58
N ASN A 3 -8.68 16.63 11.73
CA ASN A 3 -9.50 16.83 10.54
C ASN A 3 -9.12 15.76 9.51
N ASN A 4 -10.00 14.78 9.27
CA ASN A 4 -9.75 13.68 8.31
C ASN A 4 -9.34 14.20 6.92
N PHE A 5 -9.87 15.36 6.53
CA PHE A 5 -9.48 16.02 5.28
C PHE A 5 -8.01 16.43 5.29
N GLU A 6 -7.50 17.02 6.38
CA GLU A 6 -6.09 17.43 6.47
C GLU A 6 -5.14 16.24 6.46
N ILE A 7 -5.50 15.15 7.14
CA ILE A 7 -4.72 13.90 7.09
C ILE A 7 -4.64 13.40 5.65
N LEU A 8 -5.78 13.26 4.98
CA LEU A 8 -5.84 12.75 3.62
C LEU A 8 -5.11 13.67 2.62
N HIS A 9 -5.32 14.99 2.72
CA HIS A 9 -4.62 16.00 1.93
C HIS A 9 -3.10 15.85 2.07
N ASN A 10 -2.60 15.71 3.30
CA ASN A 10 -1.17 15.57 3.55
C ASN A 10 -0.61 14.24 3.02
N ILE A 11 -1.34 13.12 3.16
CA ILE A 11 -0.93 11.83 2.60
C ILE A 11 -0.79 11.93 1.08
N ILE A 12 -1.82 12.46 0.39
CA ILE A 12 -1.83 12.56 -1.07
C ILE A 12 -0.71 13.51 -1.55
N ARG A 13 -0.55 14.68 -0.92
CA ARG A 13 0.42 15.69 -1.33
C ARG A 13 1.87 15.24 -1.15
N ASN A 14 2.16 14.46 -0.12
CA ASN A 14 3.53 14.07 0.24
C ASN A 14 3.95 12.70 -0.34
N ARG A 15 3.03 11.91 -0.91
CA ARG A 15 3.38 10.65 -1.57
C ARG A 15 4.38 10.89 -2.72
N ARG A 16 5.53 10.23 -2.68
CA ARG A 16 6.57 10.27 -3.71
C ARG A 16 7.00 8.85 -4.09
N THR A 17 7.67 8.71 -5.22
CA THR A 17 8.35 7.47 -5.58
C THR A 17 9.56 7.28 -4.66
N ILE A 18 9.62 6.14 -3.97
CA ILE A 18 10.70 5.79 -3.05
C ILE A 18 11.48 4.61 -3.65
N GLY A 19 12.77 4.80 -3.93
CA GLY A 19 13.64 3.74 -4.45
C GLY A 19 14.33 2.95 -3.34
N PRO A 20 14.91 1.77 -3.63
CA PRO A 20 15.53 0.90 -2.63
C PRO A 20 16.64 1.58 -1.80
N ALA A 21 17.42 2.50 -2.41
CA ALA A 21 18.55 3.17 -1.77
C ALA A 21 18.18 4.05 -0.57
N ILE A 22 16.90 4.44 -0.43
CA ILE A 22 16.42 5.31 0.65
C ILE A 22 15.44 4.59 1.60
N MET A 23 15.24 3.27 1.44
CA MET A 23 14.44 2.47 2.36
C MET A 23 15.25 2.14 3.63
N ASN A 24 14.57 1.98 4.76
CA ASN A 24 15.20 1.79 6.07
C ASN A 24 15.64 0.34 6.38
N GLY A 25 15.43 -0.60 5.45
CA GLY A 25 15.77 -2.02 5.61
C GLY A 25 14.86 -2.82 6.56
N ASN A 26 13.86 -2.19 7.18
CA ASN A 26 12.95 -2.89 8.09
C ASN A 26 11.92 -3.71 7.30
N ILE A 27 11.60 -4.90 7.83
CA ILE A 27 10.53 -5.75 7.31
C ILE A 27 9.20 -5.26 7.86
N ILE A 28 8.22 -5.08 6.97
CA ILE A 28 6.85 -4.75 7.32
C ILE A 28 6.12 -6.05 7.71
N PRO A 29 5.38 -6.11 8.84
CA PRO A 29 4.60 -7.29 9.20
C PRO A 29 3.56 -7.64 8.12
N ASP A 30 3.42 -8.93 7.83
CA ASP A 30 2.47 -9.43 6.82
C ASP A 30 1.03 -8.96 7.05
N THR A 31 0.62 -8.81 8.31
CA THR A 31 -0.71 -8.31 8.67
C THR A 31 -0.93 -6.88 8.16
N GLN A 32 0.09 -6.03 8.26
CA GLN A 32 0.02 -4.66 7.78
C GLN A 32 0.01 -4.60 6.25
N VAL A 33 0.78 -5.47 5.58
CA VAL A 33 0.72 -5.59 4.11
C VAL A 33 -0.68 -6.00 3.66
N LYS A 34 -1.29 -7.00 4.32
CA LYS A 34 -2.66 -7.46 4.02
C LYS A 34 -3.69 -6.36 4.19
N GLN A 35 -3.61 -5.56 5.26
CA GLN A 35 -4.50 -4.41 5.46
C GLN A 35 -4.38 -3.37 4.33
N ILE A 36 -3.18 -3.14 3.81
CA ILE A 36 -2.98 -2.21 2.69
C ILE A 36 -3.59 -2.78 1.40
N LEU A 37 -3.45 -4.08 1.16
CA LEU A 37 -4.06 -4.73 -0.01
C LEU A 37 -5.60 -4.71 0.06
N GLU A 38 -6.17 -4.97 1.24
CA GLU A 38 -7.62 -4.84 1.47
C GLU A 38 -8.11 -3.41 1.19
N LEU A 39 -7.35 -2.39 1.57
CA LEU A 39 -7.67 -1.00 1.22
C LEU A 39 -7.61 -0.75 -0.29
N ALA A 40 -6.71 -1.43 -1.01
CA ALA A 40 -6.59 -1.31 -2.47
C ALA A 40 -7.79 -1.95 -3.21
N ASP A 41 -8.45 -2.94 -2.62
CA ASP A 41 -9.64 -3.59 -3.17
C ASP A 41 -10.84 -2.63 -3.30
N TRP A 42 -10.85 -1.51 -2.56
CA TRP A 42 -11.90 -0.49 -2.67
C TRP A 42 -11.80 0.39 -3.91
N ALA A 43 -10.78 0.19 -4.75
CA ALA A 43 -10.68 0.89 -6.03
C ALA A 43 -11.83 0.46 -6.97
N PRO A 44 -12.54 1.39 -7.62
CA PRO A 44 -13.62 1.03 -8.54
C PRO A 44 -13.06 0.31 -9.78
N THR A 45 -13.82 -0.66 -10.30
CA THR A 45 -13.49 -1.37 -11.54
C THR A 45 -14.66 -1.31 -12.51
N HIS A 46 -14.35 -1.32 -13.81
CA HIS A 46 -15.39 -1.46 -14.82
C HIS A 46 -16.11 -2.80 -14.61
N GLY A 47 -17.43 -2.74 -14.44
CA GLY A 47 -18.25 -3.94 -14.27
C GLY A 47 -18.07 -4.64 -12.93
N TYR A 48 -17.42 -4.00 -11.94
CA TYR A 48 -17.25 -4.52 -10.59
C TYR A 48 -16.62 -5.93 -10.54
N THR A 49 -15.64 -6.16 -11.41
CA THR A 49 -15.02 -7.49 -11.58
C THR A 49 -13.84 -7.74 -10.65
N GLU A 50 -13.33 -6.71 -9.97
CA GLU A 50 -12.23 -6.80 -9.00
C GLU A 50 -11.06 -7.68 -9.54
N PRO A 51 -10.51 -7.36 -10.73
CA PRO A 51 -9.65 -8.29 -11.48
C PRO A 51 -8.22 -8.34 -10.94
N TRP A 52 -7.88 -7.50 -9.96
CA TRP A 52 -6.54 -7.45 -9.37
C TRP A 52 -6.18 -8.78 -8.71
N ARG A 53 -4.92 -9.16 -8.85
CA ARG A 53 -4.30 -10.28 -8.15
C ARG A 53 -2.98 -9.78 -7.62
N TYR A 54 -2.77 -9.92 -6.31
CA TYR A 54 -1.54 -9.48 -5.67
C TYR A 54 -0.64 -10.69 -5.41
N PHE A 55 0.59 -10.62 -5.91
CA PHE A 55 1.66 -11.55 -5.58
C PHE A 55 2.66 -10.83 -4.68
N VAL A 56 2.76 -11.28 -3.44
CA VAL A 56 3.65 -10.66 -2.44
C VAL A 56 4.91 -11.51 -2.32
N PHE A 57 6.05 -10.93 -2.68
CA PHE A 57 7.37 -11.54 -2.51
C PHE A 57 8.02 -11.01 -1.23
N SER A 58 8.43 -11.92 -0.35
CA SER A 58 9.07 -11.60 0.93
C SER A 58 9.94 -12.75 1.42
N GLY A 59 10.91 -12.45 2.29
CA GLY A 59 11.78 -13.45 2.91
C GLY A 59 12.52 -14.32 1.89
N GLU A 60 12.37 -15.64 2.03
CA GLU A 60 13.06 -16.64 1.21
C GLU A 60 12.64 -16.63 -0.27
N SER A 61 11.47 -16.07 -0.60
CA SER A 61 10.97 -15.96 -1.98
C SER A 61 11.63 -14.86 -2.82
N LEU A 62 12.53 -14.08 -2.22
CA LEU A 62 13.33 -13.05 -2.92
C LEU A 62 14.65 -13.60 -3.49
N LYS A 63 14.92 -14.91 -3.33
CA LYS A 63 16.13 -15.59 -3.81
C LYS A 63 15.93 -16.24 -5.17
#